data_AF-A0AAD1ADE7-F1
#
_entry.id   AF-A0AAD1ADE7-F1
#
_cell.length_a   1.000
_cell.length_b   1.000
_cell.length_c   1.000
_cell.angle_alpha   90.00
_cell.angle_beta   90.00
_cell.angle_gamma   90.00
#
_symmetry.space_group_name_H-M   'P 1'
#
loop_
_entity.id
_entity.type
_entity.pdbx_description
1 polymer ?
#
loop_
_entity_poly.entity_id
_entity_poly.type
_entity_poly.pdbx_seq_one_letter_code
_entity_poly.pdbx_strand_id
1 'polypeptide(L)' 'MDAMTASTVPTAPTVRDNASVTAADRSQVFHSWTAQGALNPVPIADGLGAEAGDVDGTR' A
#
# COMPACT_ATOMS: atom_id res chain seq x y z
N MET A 1 37.87 -3.70 -6.69
CA MET A 1 36.83 -2.64 -6.72
C MET A 1 35.66 -3.26 -7.42
N ASP A 2 34.83 -3.99 -6.67
CA ASP A 2 33.69 -4.72 -7.24
C ASP A 2 32.54 -3.75 -7.50
N ALA A 3 32.04 -3.77 -8.73
CA ALA A 3 31.05 -2.82 -9.22
C ALA A 3 29.72 -2.98 -8.47
N MET A 4 29.22 -1.88 -7.92
CA MET A 4 27.85 -1.75 -7.40
C MET A 4 26.86 -2.05 -8.53
N THR A 5 26.16 -3.18 -8.44
CA THR A 5 25.00 -3.50 -9.27
C THR A 5 23.92 -2.43 -9.06
N ALA A 6 23.59 -1.69 -10.12
CA ALA A 6 22.56 -0.67 -10.08
C ALA A 6 21.18 -1.32 -9.84
N SER A 7 20.53 -0.93 -8.75
CA SER A 7 19.15 -1.31 -8.44
C SER A 7 18.22 -0.63 -9.44
N THR A 8 17.68 -1.39 -10.39
CA THR A 8 16.67 -0.89 -11.32
C THR A 8 15.38 -0.64 -10.54
N VAL A 9 15.11 0.62 -10.19
CA VAL A 9 13.82 1.03 -9.63
C VAL A 9 12.76 0.85 -10.72
N PRO A 10 11.68 0.09 -10.51
CA PRO A 10 10.64 -0.05 -11.51
C PRO A 10 9.99 1.31 -11.80
N THR A 11 10.15 1.80 -13.03
CA THR A 11 9.55 3.03 -13.53
C THR A 11 8.22 2.73 -14.22
N ALA A 12 7.12 2.81 -13.47
CA ALA A 12 5.78 3.22 -13.91
C ALA A 12 4.82 3.12 -12.70
N PRO A 13 3.96 4.12 -12.43
CA PRO A 13 2.87 3.91 -11.50
C PRO A 13 1.92 2.90 -12.14
N THR A 14 1.89 1.67 -11.63
CA THR A 14 0.64 0.90 -11.74
C THR A 14 -0.43 1.77 -11.08
N VAL A 15 -1.51 2.06 -11.79
CA VAL A 15 -2.71 2.57 -11.12
C VAL A 15 -3.04 1.53 -10.06
N ARG A 16 -2.93 1.94 -8.80
CA ARG A 16 -3.31 1.11 -7.66
C ARG A 16 -4.78 1.37 -7.41
N ASP A 17 -5.48 0.34 -6.98
CA ASP A 17 -6.85 0.39 -6.47
C ASP A 17 -6.84 -0.14 -5.03
N ASN A 18 -7.93 0.01 -4.29
CA ASN A 18 -8.00 -0.50 -2.93
C ASN A 18 -7.74 -2.02 -2.87
N ALA A 19 -8.26 -2.77 -3.84
CA ALA A 19 -8.15 -4.23 -3.85
C ALA A 19 -6.70 -4.72 -3.96
N SER A 20 -5.92 -4.15 -4.88
CA SER A 20 -4.52 -4.51 -5.10
C SER A 20 -3.63 -4.12 -3.92
N VAL A 21 -3.87 -2.95 -3.32
CA VAL A 21 -3.11 -2.52 -2.12
C VAL A 21 -3.46 -3.40 -0.92
N THR A 22 -4.75 -3.69 -0.71
CA THR A 22 -5.19 -4.60 0.36
C THR A 22 -4.63 -6.01 0.19
N ALA A 23 -4.61 -6.55 -1.04
CA ALA A 23 -4.03 -7.87 -1.30
C ALA A 23 -2.52 -7.91 -0.99
N ALA A 24 -1.78 -6.87 -1.40
CA ALA A 24 -0.35 -6.77 -1.10
C ALA A 24 -0.12 -6.67 0.42
N ASP A 25 -0.84 -5.78 1.10
CA ASP A 25 -0.78 -5.58 2.54
C ASP A 25 -1.00 -6.90 3.30
N ARG A 26 -2.10 -7.61 3.03
CA ARG A 26 -2.43 -8.89 3.69
C ARG A 26 -1.38 -9.99 3.47
N SER A 27 -0.56 -9.88 2.43
CA SER A 27 0.47 -10.88 2.10
C SER A 27 1.87 -10.53 2.65
N GLN A 28 2.10 -9.28 3.04
CA GLN A 28 3.45 -8.78 3.34
C GLN A 28 3.56 -8.07 4.69
N VAL A 29 2.47 -7.51 5.21
CA VAL A 29 2.48 -6.66 6.40
C VAL A 29 1.86 -7.41 7.58
N PHE A 30 2.55 -7.41 8.71
CA PHE A 30 2.01 -7.84 9.99
C PHE A 30 1.50 -6.62 10.75
N HIS A 31 0.18 -6.56 10.96
CA HIS A 31 -0.44 -5.43 11.68
C HIS A 31 -0.47 -5.69 13.18
N SER A 32 0.13 -4.80 13.96
CA SER A 32 0.04 -4.90 15.42
C SER A 32 -1.41 -4.84 15.88
N TRP A 33 -1.69 -5.53 17.00
CA TRP A 33 -3.00 -5.53 17.66
C TRP A 33 -4.20 -5.91 16.77
N THR A 34 -3.94 -6.70 15.72
CA THR A 34 -4.97 -7.10 14.76
C THR A 34 -4.95 -8.62 14.59
N ALA A 35 -6.14 -9.23 14.50
CA ALA A 35 -6.29 -10.61 14.04
C ALA A 35 -6.03 -10.70 12.53
N GLN A 36 -4.82 -11.15 12.14
CA GLN A 36 -4.36 -11.12 10.73
C GLN A 36 -5.34 -11.79 9.74
N GLY A 37 -5.92 -12.94 10.13
CA GLY A 37 -6.83 -13.69 9.27
C GLY A 37 -8.14 -12.96 8.91
N ALA A 38 -8.55 -11.99 9.73
CA ALA A 38 -9.81 -11.26 9.56
C ALA A 38 -9.62 -9.80 9.09
N LEU A 39 -8.38 -9.35 8.88
CA LEU A 39 -8.09 -7.94 8.60
C LEU A 39 -8.60 -7.50 7.22
N ASN A 40 -9.49 -6.50 7.18
CA ASN A 40 -9.90 -5.82 5.94
C ASN A 40 -9.43 -4.35 5.97
N PRO A 41 -8.19 -4.07 5.54
CA PRO A 41 -7.62 -2.74 5.64
C PRO A 41 -8.26 -1.79 4.61
N VAL A 42 -8.30 -0.49 4.95
CA VAL A 42 -8.68 0.58 4.04
C VAL A 42 -7.40 1.33 3.64
N PRO A 43 -6.94 1.21 2.38
CA PRO A 43 -5.77 1.94 1.91
C PRO A 43 -6.02 3.45 1.83
N ILE A 44 -5.33 4.23 2.65
CA ILE A 44 -5.43 5.70 2.62
C ILE A 44 -4.43 6.26 1.61
N ALA A 45 -4.93 7.02 0.64
CA ALA A 45 -4.14 7.63 -0.44
C ALA A 45 -3.83 9.11 -0.18
N ASP A 46 -4.73 9.84 0.47
CA ASP A 46 -4.57 11.26 0.79
C ASP A 46 -5.27 11.67 2.10
N GLY A 47 -5.11 12.93 2.51
CA GLY A 47 -5.83 13.50 3.64
C GLY A 47 -5.85 15.03 3.62
N LEU A 48 -6.97 15.62 4.05
CA LEU A 48 -7.18 17.06 4.17
C LEU A 48 -7.89 17.39 5.48
N GLY A 49 -7.17 18.00 6.42
CA GLY A 49 -7.72 18.29 7.74
C GLY A 49 -8.11 17.00 8.48
N ALA A 50 -9.41 16.81 8.70
CA ALA A 50 -9.98 15.63 9.37
C ALA A 50 -10.61 14.62 8.39
N GLU A 51 -10.44 14.82 7.07
CA GLU A 51 -10.92 13.93 6.01
C GLU A 51 -9.76 13.10 5.45
N ALA A 52 -10.04 11.86 5.05
CA ALA A 52 -9.06 10.94 4.48
C ALA A 52 -9.61 10.33 3.20
N GLY A 53 -8.84 10.37 2.12
CA GLY A 53 -9.20 9.74 0.86
C GLY A 53 -8.59 8.36 0.71
N ASP A 54 -9.36 7.42 0.16
CA ASP A 54 -8.82 6.11 -0.24
C ASP A 54 -8.29 6.12 -1.68
N VAL A 55 -7.77 4.98 -2.13
CA VAL A 55 -7.14 4.85 -3.46
C VAL A 55 -8.18 4.86 -4.59
N ASP A 56 -9.42 4.45 -4.31
CA ASP A 56 -10.52 4.44 -5.28
C ASP A 56 -11.21 5.82 -5.39
N GLY A 57 -10.89 6.76 -4.49
CA GLY A 57 -11.39 8.14 -4.47
C GLY A 57 -12.56 8.38 -3.50
N THR A 58 -12.83 7.46 -2.58
CA THR A 58 -13.76 7.68 -1.46
C THR A 58 -13.17 8.72 -0.48
N ARG A 59 -14.03 9.50 0.19
CA ARG A 59 -13.67 10.53 1.18
C ARG A 59 -14.32 10.24 2.54
#